data_AF-A0A2D4GCM1-F1
#
_entry.id   AF-A0A2D4GCM1-F1
#
_cell.length_a   1.000
_cell.length_b   1.000
_cell.length_c   1.000
_cell.angle_alpha   90.00
_cell.angle_beta   90.00
_cell.angle_gamma   90.00
#
_symmetry.space_group_name_H-M   'P 1'
#
loop_
_entity.id
_entity.type
_entity.pdbx_description
1 polymer ?
#
loop_
_entity_poly.entity_id
_entity_poly.type
_entity_poly.pdbx_seq_one_letter_code
_entity_poly.pdbx_strand_id
1 'polypeptide(L)'
;RARHVIGEIERTSRAAEALEAKDYKRFGELMVESHNSLRDDYEVSCPELDELVAAAMEVPGVYGSRMTGGGFGGCTVTLLESGAAEKAVKYIKDKYSRTA
;
A
#
# COMPACT_ATOMS: atom_id res chain seq x y z
N ARG A 1 7.58 -15.83 7.46
CA ARG A 1 6.17 -16.26 7.33
C ARG A 1 5.34 -16.08 8.60
N ALA A 2 5.56 -16.80 9.71
CA ALA A 2 4.75 -16.63 10.95
C ALA A 2 4.75 -15.19 11.50
N ARG A 3 5.90 -14.51 11.44
CA ARG A 3 6.03 -13.09 11.78
C ARG A 3 5.04 -12.19 11.02
N HIS A 4 4.92 -12.40 9.70
CA HIS A 4 3.96 -11.67 8.88
C HIS A 4 2.54 -11.90 9.40
N VAL A 5 2.11 -13.15 9.56
CA VAL A 5 0.73 -13.50 9.95
C VAL A 5 0.36 -12.84 11.29
N ILE A 6 1.21 -13.01 12.31
CA ILE A 6 0.95 -12.44 13.65
C ILE A 6 0.93 -10.91 13.59
N GLY A 7 1.93 -10.31 12.94
CA GLY A 7 2.02 -8.85 12.83
C GLY A 7 0.91 -8.24 11.97
N GLU A 8 0.42 -8.95 10.95
CA GLU A 8 -0.64 -8.47 10.07
C GLU A 8 -2.01 -8.50 10.77
N ILE A 9 -2.25 -9.50 11.63
CA ILE A 9 -3.44 -9.55 12.48
C ILE A 9 -3.46 -8.33 13.41
N GLU A 10 -2.35 -8.05 14.10
CA GLU A 10 -2.26 -6.88 14.98
C GLU A 10 -2.41 -5.55 14.22
N ARG A 11 -1.73 -5.43 13.07
CA ARG A 11 -1.88 -4.24 12.19
C ARG A 11 -3.32 -4.05 11.74
N THR A 12 -4.05 -5.11 11.47
CA THR A 12 -5.46 -5.04 11.05
C THR A 12 -6.32 -4.42 12.14
N SER A 13 -6.15 -4.84 13.40
CA SER A 13 -6.85 -4.24 14.55
C SER A 13 -6.51 -2.75 14.69
N ARG A 14 -5.22 -2.40 14.66
CA ARG A 14 -4.75 -1.01 14.76
C ARG A 14 -5.23 -0.14 13.59
N ALA A 15 -5.37 -0.73 12.40
CA ALA A 15 -5.87 -0.03 11.22
C ALA A 15 -7.37 0.27 11.36
N ALA A 16 -8.16 -0.65 11.94
CA ALA A 16 -9.56 -0.40 12.26
C ALA A 16 -9.71 0.76 13.26
N GLU A 17 -8.93 0.76 14.34
CA GLU A 17 -8.92 1.85 15.33
C GLU A 17 -8.55 3.20 14.70
N ALA A 18 -7.54 3.23 13.82
CA ALA A 18 -7.14 4.44 13.11
C ALA A 18 -8.26 4.98 12.20
N LEU A 19 -8.98 4.11 11.49
CA LEU A 19 -10.12 4.51 10.67
C LEU A 19 -11.28 5.07 11.50
N GLU A 20 -11.61 4.44 12.63
CA GLU A 20 -12.65 4.92 13.54
C GLU A 20 -12.31 6.32 14.09
N ALA A 21 -11.04 6.55 14.40
CA ALA A 21 -10.53 7.85 14.84
C ALA A 21 -10.37 8.89 13.70
N LYS A 22 -10.63 8.50 12.43
CA LYS A 22 -10.35 9.30 11.23
C LYS A 22 -8.87 9.70 11.09
N ASP A 23 -7.95 8.92 11.67
CA ASP A 23 -6.51 9.10 11.52
C ASP A 23 -6.03 8.42 10.22
N TYR A 24 -6.34 9.05 9.10
CA TYR A 24 -5.98 8.55 7.77
C TYR A 24 -4.47 8.47 7.55
N LYS A 25 -3.70 9.32 8.23
CA LYS A 25 -2.25 9.27 8.17
C LYS A 25 -1.74 7.98 8.82
N ARG A 26 -2.18 7.67 10.03
CA ARG A 26 -1.79 6.42 10.71
C ARG A 26 -2.27 5.19 9.95
N PHE A 27 -3.48 5.22 9.40
CA PHE A 27 -3.96 4.12 8.56
C PHE A 27 -3.07 3.91 7.33
N GLY A 28 -2.69 4.99 6.65
CA GLY A 28 -1.79 4.95 5.50
C GLY A 28 -0.41 4.38 5.84
N GLU A 29 0.18 4.78 6.96
CA GLU A 29 1.42 4.20 7.48
C GLU A 29 1.28 2.68 7.68
N LEU A 30 0.18 2.22 8.29
CA LEU A 30 -0.10 0.80 8.50
C LEU A 30 -0.29 0.03 7.18
N MET A 31 -0.84 0.64 6.13
CA MET A 31 -0.90 0.04 4.80
C MET A 31 0.51 -0.23 4.25
N VAL A 32 1.41 0.75 4.35
CA VAL A 32 2.78 0.62 3.87
C VAL A 32 3.57 -0.39 4.71
N GLU A 33 3.43 -0.37 6.03
CA GLU A 33 4.01 -1.38 6.93
C GLU A 33 3.57 -2.80 6.54
N SER A 34 2.29 -2.97 6.20
CA SER A 34 1.77 -4.24 5.71
C SER A 34 2.38 -4.64 4.36
N HIS A 35 2.44 -3.73 3.38
CA HIS A 35 3.06 -4.03 2.09
C HIS A 35 4.51 -4.48 2.24
N ASN A 36 5.29 -3.79 3.08
CA ASN A 36 6.66 -4.17 3.39
C ASN A 36 6.71 -5.57 4.02
N SER A 37 5.81 -5.90 4.95
CA SER A 37 5.74 -7.26 5.51
C SER A 37 5.34 -8.31 4.47
N LEU A 38 4.45 -7.99 3.53
CA LEU A 38 4.08 -8.88 2.42
C LEU A 38 5.24 -9.12 1.46
N ARG A 39 6.06 -8.10 1.20
CA ARG A 39 7.27 -8.19 0.38
C ARG A 39 8.39 -8.96 1.09
N ASP A 40 8.70 -8.59 2.34
CA ASP A 40 9.93 -9.01 3.01
C ASP A 40 9.73 -10.25 3.90
N ASP A 41 8.63 -10.32 4.67
CA ASP A 41 8.39 -11.45 5.58
C ASP A 41 7.53 -12.56 4.95
N TYR A 42 6.66 -12.20 4.00
CA TYR A 42 5.75 -13.12 3.31
C TYR A 42 6.16 -13.43 1.87
N GLU A 43 7.01 -12.60 1.25
CA GLU A 43 7.56 -12.74 -0.11
C GLU A 43 6.48 -13.11 -1.15
N VAL A 44 5.36 -12.39 -1.11
CA VAL A 44 4.27 -12.50 -2.08
C VAL A 44 4.11 -11.26 -2.96
N SER A 45 5.02 -10.28 -2.86
CA SER A 45 5.03 -9.14 -3.78
C SER A 45 5.73 -9.50 -5.10
N CYS A 46 5.84 -8.52 -5.99
CA CYS A 46 6.64 -8.59 -7.21
C CYS A 46 7.12 -7.17 -7.60
N PRO A 47 8.13 -7.05 -8.48
CA PRO A 47 8.67 -5.75 -8.89
C PRO A 47 7.60 -4.76 -9.36
N GLU A 48 6.59 -5.24 -10.07
CA GLU A 48 5.49 -4.44 -10.59
C GLU A 48 4.63 -3.84 -9.46
N LEU A 49 4.30 -4.64 -8.44
CA LEU A 49 3.52 -4.17 -7.29
C LEU A 49 4.33 -3.18 -6.45
N ASP A 50 5.61 -3.48 -6.22
CA ASP A 50 6.52 -2.63 -5.45
C ASP A 50 6.72 -1.27 -6.15
N GLU A 51 6.85 -1.26 -7.48
CA GLU A 51 6.95 -0.05 -8.29
C GLU A 51 5.67 0.79 -8.20
N LEU A 52 4.49 0.17 -8.31
CA LEU A 52 3.19 0.86 -8.17
C LEU A 52 3.01 1.48 -6.79
N VAL A 53 3.36 0.76 -5.72
CA VAL A 53 3.30 1.29 -4.34
C VAL A 53 4.27 2.44 -4.17
N ALA A 54 5.52 2.31 -4.63
CA ALA A 54 6.51 3.38 -4.54
C ALA A 54 6.07 4.63 -5.33
N ALA A 55 5.56 4.46 -6.55
CA ALA A 55 5.05 5.56 -7.37
C ALA A 55 3.86 6.28 -6.71
N ALA A 56 2.95 5.53 -6.08
CA ALA A 56 1.82 6.11 -5.36
C ALA A 56 2.31 6.97 -4.18
N MET A 57 3.27 6.47 -3.40
CA MET A 57 3.77 7.15 -2.20
C MET A 57 4.50 8.48 -2.47
N GLU A 58 4.93 8.72 -3.71
CA GLU A 58 5.58 9.99 -4.10
C GLU A 58 4.59 11.12 -4.39
N VAL A 59 3.29 10.81 -4.49
CA VAL A 59 2.27 11.80 -4.84
C VAL A 59 1.77 12.52 -3.58
N PRO A 60 1.87 13.86 -3.52
CA PRO A 60 1.30 14.63 -2.42
C PRO A 60 -0.21 14.37 -2.28
N GLY A 61 -0.67 14.13 -1.05
CA GLY A 61 -2.05 13.75 -0.75
C GLY A 61 -2.29 12.24 -0.69
N VAL A 62 -1.29 11.40 -0.98
CA VAL A 62 -1.35 9.95 -0.72
C VAL A 62 -0.95 9.67 0.73
N TYR A 63 -1.80 8.95 1.45
CA TYR A 63 -1.55 8.53 2.83
C TYR A 63 -0.81 7.20 2.90
N GLY A 64 -1.16 6.26 2.02
CA GLY A 64 -0.57 4.92 2.03
C GLY A 64 -0.98 4.10 0.81
N SER A 65 -0.14 3.14 0.43
CA SER A 65 -0.43 2.19 -0.65
C SER A 65 0.09 0.80 -0.31
N ARG A 66 -0.62 -0.23 -0.79
CA ARG A 66 -0.22 -1.64 -0.63
C ARG A 66 -0.77 -2.52 -1.74
N MET A 67 -0.14 -3.67 -1.96
CA MET A 67 -0.75 -4.76 -2.72
C MET A 67 -2.03 -5.29 -2.04
N THR A 68 -2.94 -5.83 -2.85
CA THR A 68 -4.18 -6.48 -2.38
C THR A 68 -4.40 -7.82 -3.09
N GLY A 69 -5.04 -8.77 -2.40
CA GLY A 69 -5.24 -10.13 -2.90
C GLY A 69 -4.06 -11.07 -2.62
N GLY A 70 -3.92 -12.11 -3.44
CA GLY A 70 -2.96 -13.20 -3.22
C GLY A 70 -1.49 -12.86 -3.48
N GLY A 71 -1.21 -11.77 -4.21
CA GLY A 71 0.15 -11.38 -4.60
C GLY A 71 0.65 -11.98 -5.90
N PHE A 72 1.95 -11.88 -6.11
CA PHE A 72 2.67 -12.26 -7.34
C PHE A 72 2.13 -11.56 -8.59
N GLY A 73 1.68 -10.31 -8.41
CA GLY A 73 1.00 -9.49 -9.42
C GLY A 73 -0.39 -9.04 -8.96
N GLY A 74 -1.18 -8.52 -9.91
CA GLY A 74 -2.54 -8.05 -9.65
C GLY A 74 -2.62 -6.56 -9.36
N CYS A 75 -3.22 -6.20 -8.22
CA CYS A 75 -3.61 -4.82 -7.94
C CYS A 75 -2.96 -4.27 -6.66
N THR A 76 -2.82 -2.94 -6.62
CA THR A 76 -2.54 -2.16 -5.41
C THR A 76 -3.76 -1.35 -5.00
N VAL A 77 -3.96 -1.13 -3.71
CA VAL A 77 -4.94 -0.20 -3.16
C VAL A 77 -4.20 0.97 -2.51
N THR A 78 -4.64 2.20 -2.82
CA THR A 78 -4.02 3.45 -2.34
C THR A 78 -5.06 4.31 -1.64
N LEU A 79 -4.77 4.74 -0.41
CA LEU A 79 -5.54 5.73 0.32
C LEU A 79 -4.97 7.12 0.04
N LEU A 80 -5.82 8.05 -0.37
CA LEU A 80 -5.43 9.40 -0.76
C LEU A 80 -6.56 10.41 -0.53
N GLU A 81 -6.20 11.68 -0.45
CA GLU A 81 -7.14 12.80 -0.47
C GLU A 81 -7.88 12.84 -1.81
N SER A 82 -9.20 13.08 -1.78
CA SER A 82 -10.03 13.08 -2.99
C SER A 82 -9.50 14.00 -4.09
N GLY A 83 -8.98 15.17 -3.73
CA GLY A 83 -8.39 16.13 -4.67
C GLY A 83 -7.07 15.67 -5.32
N ALA A 84 -6.41 14.66 -4.78
CA ALA A 84 -5.16 14.11 -5.32
C ALA A 84 -5.39 12.98 -6.34
N ALA A 85 -6.61 12.49 -6.50
CA ALA A 85 -6.91 11.27 -7.27
C ALA A 85 -6.42 11.34 -8.73
N GLU A 86 -6.76 12.40 -9.47
CA GLU A 86 -6.36 12.54 -10.87
C GLU A 86 -4.84 12.66 -11.03
N LYS A 87 -4.20 13.44 -10.15
CA LYS A 87 -2.74 13.60 -10.13
C LYS A 87 -2.05 12.28 -9.84
N ALA A 88 -2.56 11.51 -8.87
CA ALA A 88 -2.02 10.20 -8.52
C ALA A 88 -2.13 9.23 -9.69
N VAL A 89 -3.31 9.12 -10.31
CA VAL A 89 -3.52 8.24 -11.47
C VAL A 89 -2.57 8.60 -12.61
N LYS A 90 -2.42 9.89 -12.93
CA LYS A 90 -1.50 10.33 -13.98
C LYS A 90 -0.05 9.99 -13.63
N TYR A 91 0.39 10.37 -12.43
CA TYR A 91 1.77 10.17 -12.00
C TYR A 91 2.18 8.69 -11.98
N ILE A 92 1.33 7.83 -11.42
CA ILE A 92 1.57 6.38 -11.37
C ILE A 92 1.64 5.81 -12.80
N LYS A 93 0.75 6.22 -13.71
CA LYS A 93 0.78 5.76 -15.11
C LYS A 93 2.04 6.18 -15.86
N ASP A 94 2.51 7.39 -15.61
CA ASP A 94 3.71 7.95 -16.25
C ASP A 94 4.99 7.29 -15.71
N LYS A 95 5.00 6.93 -14.42
CA LYS A 95 6.17 6.33 -13.76
C LYS A 95 6.26 4.82 -13.96
N TYR A 96 5.14 4.12 -13.95
CA TYR A 96 5.11 2.66 -14.03
C TYR A 96 5.69 2.16 -15.35
N SER A 97 6.84 1.48 -15.27
CA SER A 97 7.65 1.06 -16.40
C SER A 97 6.99 0.00 -17.30
N ARG A 98 5.99 -0.72 -16.77
CA ARG A 98 5.30 -1.86 -17.43
C ARG A 98 6.25 -2.99 -17.83
N THR A 99 7.45 -3.03 -17.26
CA THR A 99 8.46 -4.04 -17.61
C THR A 99 8.27 -5.26 -16.73
N ALA A 100 7.96 -6.39 -17.35
CA ALA A 100 8.14 -7.73 -16.78
C ALA A 100 9.50 -8.29 -17.24
#